data_AF-A0A7L4ICC6-F1
#
_entry.id   AF-A0A7L4ICC6-F1
#
_cell.length_a   1.000
_cell.length_b   1.000
_cell.length_c   1.000
_cell.angle_alpha   90.00
_cell.angle_beta   90.00
_cell.angle_gamma   90.00
#
_symmetry.space_group_name_H-M   'P 1'
#
loop_
_entity.id
_entity.type
_entity.pdbx_description
1 polymer ?
#
loop_
_entity_poly.entity_id
_entity_poly.type
_entity_poly.pdbx_seq_one_letter_code
_entity_poly.pdbx_strand_id
1 'polypeptide(L)'
;ERRARAQAEWAAFQARKKAVAVLSLGRQLGGRQAAAVERIQARERDKERQVCEARVENIKLKREIQNLETILKAQGELAEGQHFMDFEHMKKENQKHSKKIDDLSDEILKLRKKVSNTMHILSQFREKLQFVEAENRGRKAELMDIETVLSQKRDVLTKTKQARDRLWRENLKLQQKCGLLGNEILLRDFEEKVDTVELLSQQLETLKCHHAGLILTCREIQKKIKEANSSSL
;
A
#
# COMPACT_ATOMS: atom_id res chain seq x y z
N GLU A 1 -12.51 -90.82 -49.48
CA GLU A 1 -11.72 -91.73 -50.34
C GLU A 1 -10.37 -92.16 -49.76
N ARG A 2 -9.43 -91.25 -49.43
CA ARG A 2 -8.08 -91.63 -48.95
C ARG A 2 -8.06 -92.47 -47.66
N ARG A 3 -8.94 -92.18 -46.69
CA ARG A 3 -9.05 -92.96 -45.44
C ARG A 3 -9.51 -94.40 -45.68
N ALA A 4 -10.49 -94.58 -46.55
CA ALA A 4 -11.02 -95.90 -46.89
C ALA A 4 -9.96 -96.77 -47.60
N ARG A 5 -9.18 -96.17 -48.51
CA ARG A 5 -8.04 -96.86 -49.16
C ARG A 5 -6.96 -97.27 -48.14
N ALA A 6 -6.57 -96.37 -47.25
CA ALA A 6 -5.58 -96.67 -46.21
C ALA A 6 -6.05 -97.77 -45.24
N GLN A 7 -7.34 -97.80 -44.88
CA GLN A 7 -7.92 -98.86 -44.06
C GLN A 7 -7.90 -100.22 -44.78
N ALA A 8 -8.21 -100.24 -46.08
CA ALA A 8 -8.17 -101.45 -46.88
C ALA A 8 -6.75 -102.01 -47.04
N GLU A 9 -5.77 -101.15 -47.32
CA GLU A 9 -4.35 -101.52 -47.40
C GLU A 9 -3.82 -102.03 -46.05
N TRP A 10 -4.21 -101.38 -44.95
CA TRP A 10 -3.87 -101.82 -43.60
C TRP A 10 -4.47 -103.19 -43.27
N ALA A 11 -5.74 -103.42 -43.62
CA ALA A 11 -6.38 -104.72 -43.42
C ALA A 11 -5.68 -105.84 -44.22
N ALA A 12 -5.31 -105.56 -45.48
CA ALA A 12 -4.56 -106.50 -46.31
C ALA A 12 -3.17 -106.81 -45.73
N PHE A 13 -2.46 -105.78 -45.25
CA PHE A 13 -1.17 -105.95 -44.56
C PHE A 13 -1.30 -106.80 -43.28
N GLN A 14 -2.32 -106.54 -42.47
CA GLN A 14 -2.58 -107.29 -41.23
C GLN A 14 -2.93 -108.76 -41.50
N ALA A 15 -3.69 -109.03 -42.56
CA ALA A 15 -3.98 -110.39 -43.01
C ALA A 15 -2.70 -111.13 -43.46
N ARG A 16 -1.85 -110.46 -44.25
CA ARG A 16 -0.56 -111.01 -44.71
C ARG A 16 0.39 -111.26 -43.54
N LYS A 17 0.50 -110.33 -42.59
CA LYS A 17 1.31 -110.47 -41.37
C LYS A 17 0.89 -111.69 -40.56
N LYS A 18 -0.42 -111.88 -40.36
CA LYS A 18 -0.98 -113.04 -39.66
C LYS A 18 -0.64 -114.36 -40.36
N ALA A 19 -0.85 -114.43 -41.68
CA ALA A 19 -0.55 -115.62 -42.47
C ALA A 19 0.93 -116.01 -42.37
N VAL A 20 1.85 -115.04 -42.52
CA VAL A 20 3.29 -115.28 -42.42
C VAL A 20 3.70 -115.71 -41.01
N ALA A 21 3.16 -115.10 -39.95
CA ALA A 21 3.47 -115.45 -38.56
C ALA A 21 2.97 -116.86 -38.16
N VAL A 22 1.79 -117.27 -38.66
CA VAL A 22 1.27 -118.63 -38.44
C VAL A 22 2.11 -119.67 -39.19
N LEU A 23 2.52 -119.37 -40.43
CA LEU A 23 3.36 -120.28 -41.23
C LEU A 23 4.77 -120.44 -40.65
N SER A 24 5.37 -119.38 -40.10
CA SER A 24 6.71 -119.44 -39.50
C SER A 24 6.75 -120.16 -38.15
N LEU A 25 5.68 -120.06 -37.36
CA LEU A 25 5.56 -120.78 -36.07
C LEU A 25 5.07 -122.23 -36.23
N GLY A 26 4.26 -122.49 -37.26
CA GLY A 26 3.50 -123.73 -37.47
C GLY A 26 4.28 -124.99 -37.90
N ARG A 27 5.62 -125.00 -37.85
CA ARG A 27 6.39 -126.21 -38.20
C ARG A 27 6.43 -127.28 -37.11
N GLN A 28 5.96 -127.02 -35.87
CA GLN A 28 5.98 -128.07 -34.82
C GLN A 28 4.75 -128.26 -33.91
N LEU A 29 3.78 -127.35 -33.75
CA LEU A 29 2.62 -127.61 -32.86
C LEU A 29 1.35 -126.82 -33.30
N GLY A 30 0.39 -127.51 -33.90
CA GLY A 30 -0.85 -126.91 -34.45
C GLY A 30 -1.76 -126.19 -33.44
N GLY A 31 -2.67 -125.35 -33.95
CA GLY A 31 -3.81 -124.70 -33.26
C GLY A 31 -3.46 -123.67 -32.18
N ARG A 32 -2.67 -124.04 -31.17
CA ARG A 32 -2.28 -123.18 -30.03
C ARG A 32 -1.41 -122.00 -30.46
N GLN A 33 -0.57 -122.16 -31.46
CA GLN A 33 0.31 -121.11 -31.98
C GLN A 33 -0.48 -120.05 -32.78
N ALA A 34 -1.51 -120.46 -33.54
CA ALA A 34 -2.40 -119.53 -34.24
C ALA A 34 -3.19 -118.65 -33.26
N ALA A 35 -3.69 -119.22 -32.16
CA ALA A 35 -4.36 -118.48 -31.09
C ALA A 35 -3.42 -117.50 -30.37
N ALA A 36 -2.13 -117.85 -30.22
CA ALA A 36 -1.12 -116.95 -29.65
C ALA A 36 -0.83 -115.75 -30.58
N VAL A 37 -0.71 -115.99 -31.89
CA VAL A 37 -0.54 -114.93 -32.91
C VAL A 37 -1.75 -113.99 -32.94
N GLU A 38 -2.97 -114.53 -32.84
CA GLU A 38 -4.18 -113.71 -32.75
C GLU A 38 -4.22 -112.84 -31.49
N ARG A 39 -3.83 -113.38 -30.33
CA ARG A 39 -3.75 -112.60 -29.08
C ARG A 39 -2.72 -111.47 -29.17
N ILE A 40 -1.56 -111.73 -29.79
CA ILE A 40 -0.53 -110.70 -30.00
C ILE A 40 -1.04 -109.64 -30.97
N GLN A 41 -1.65 -110.04 -32.09
CA GLN A 41 -2.18 -109.11 -33.09
C GLN A 41 -3.34 -108.26 -32.55
N ALA A 42 -4.18 -108.81 -31.67
CA ALA A 42 -5.20 -108.04 -30.96
C ALA A 42 -4.58 -106.97 -30.05
N ARG A 43 -3.59 -107.35 -29.23
CA ARG A 43 -2.84 -106.41 -28.37
C ARG A 43 -2.10 -105.33 -29.16
N GLU A 44 -1.54 -105.66 -30.32
CA GLU A 44 -0.94 -104.69 -31.24
C GLU A 44 -1.97 -103.69 -31.74
N ARG A 45 -3.16 -104.14 -32.18
CA ARG A 45 -4.23 -103.25 -32.63
C ARG A 45 -4.72 -102.31 -31.53
N ASP A 46 -4.85 -102.81 -30.30
CA ASP A 46 -5.27 -101.99 -29.16
C ASP A 46 -4.21 -100.93 -28.84
N LYS A 47 -2.92 -101.29 -28.85
CA LYS A 47 -1.82 -100.33 -28.70
C LYS A 47 -1.77 -99.31 -29.84
N GLU A 48 -1.97 -99.75 -31.09
CA GLU A 48 -1.98 -98.86 -32.26
C GLU A 48 -3.11 -97.83 -32.17
N ARG A 49 -4.29 -98.24 -31.66
CA ARG A 49 -5.42 -97.35 -31.39
C ARG A 49 -5.07 -96.32 -30.32
N GLN A 50 -4.51 -96.75 -29.19
CA GLN A 50 -4.07 -95.87 -28.12
C GLN A 50 -3.02 -94.85 -28.60
N VAL A 51 -2.06 -95.29 -29.42
CA VAL A 51 -1.03 -94.40 -30.01
C VAL A 51 -1.67 -93.41 -30.98
N CYS A 52 -2.63 -93.83 -31.81
CA CYS A 52 -3.35 -92.94 -32.71
C CYS A 52 -4.15 -91.88 -31.94
N GLU A 53 -4.87 -92.28 -30.89
CA GLU A 53 -5.62 -91.38 -30.01
C GLU A 53 -4.68 -90.37 -29.33
N ALA A 54 -3.60 -90.86 -28.70
CA ALA A 54 -2.60 -90.01 -28.07
C ALA A 54 -1.91 -89.06 -29.07
N ARG A 55 -1.69 -89.48 -30.32
CA ARG A 55 -1.16 -88.60 -31.38
C ARG A 55 -2.13 -87.49 -31.75
N VAL A 56 -3.41 -87.80 -31.88
CA VAL A 56 -4.44 -86.81 -32.18
C VAL A 56 -4.55 -85.81 -31.03
N GLU A 57 -4.54 -86.27 -29.79
CA GLU A 57 -4.51 -85.41 -28.60
C GLU A 57 -3.25 -84.55 -28.56
N ASN A 58 -2.08 -85.12 -28.83
CA ASN A 58 -0.83 -84.37 -28.87
C ASN A 58 -0.86 -83.27 -29.94
N ILE A 59 -1.44 -83.53 -31.11
CA ILE A 59 -1.61 -82.52 -32.17
C ILE A 59 -2.58 -81.42 -31.72
N LYS A 60 -3.69 -81.77 -31.04
CA LYS A 60 -4.63 -80.78 -30.49
C LYS A 60 -3.95 -79.90 -29.46
N LEU A 61 -3.29 -80.50 -28.47
CA LEU A 61 -2.57 -79.79 -27.41
C LEU A 61 -1.48 -78.88 -27.98
N LYS A 62 -0.72 -79.35 -28.98
CA LYS A 62 0.29 -78.51 -29.65
C LYS A 62 -0.31 -77.28 -30.31
N ARG A 63 -1.45 -77.43 -31.00
CA ARG A 63 -2.16 -76.29 -31.60
C ARG A 63 -2.69 -75.33 -30.55
N GLU A 64 -3.20 -75.86 -29.45
CA GLU A 64 -3.73 -75.05 -28.35
C GLU A 64 -2.63 -74.27 -27.63
N ILE A 65 -1.48 -74.90 -27.38
CA ILE A 65 -0.28 -74.24 -26.88
C ILE A 65 0.14 -73.11 -27.82
N GLN A 66 0.25 -73.38 -29.14
CA GLN A 66 0.62 -72.34 -30.11
C GLN A 66 -0.38 -71.18 -30.13
N ASN A 67 -1.68 -71.47 -30.06
CA ASN A 67 -2.70 -70.43 -29.99
C ASN A 67 -2.55 -69.58 -28.71
N LEU A 68 -2.39 -70.23 -27.54
CA LEU A 68 -2.22 -69.52 -26.28
C LEU A 68 -0.93 -68.68 -26.27
N GLU A 69 0.18 -69.20 -26.79
CA GLU A 69 1.44 -68.45 -26.95
C GLU A 69 1.24 -67.20 -27.82
N THR A 70 0.51 -67.31 -28.94
CA THR A 70 0.25 -66.16 -29.82
C THR A 70 -0.59 -65.09 -29.14
N ILE A 71 -1.63 -65.49 -28.39
CA ILE A 71 -2.49 -64.56 -27.64
C ILE A 71 -1.67 -63.88 -26.54
N LEU A 72 -0.89 -64.65 -25.79
CA LEU A 72 -0.12 -64.15 -24.65
C LEU A 72 0.98 -63.19 -25.13
N LYS A 73 1.60 -63.47 -26.28
CA LYS A 73 2.55 -62.55 -26.92
C LYS A 73 1.88 -61.26 -27.36
N ALA A 74 0.73 -61.33 -28.02
CA ALA A 74 -0.01 -60.13 -28.44
C ALA A 74 -0.46 -59.27 -27.24
N GLN A 75 -0.89 -59.91 -26.15
CA GLN A 75 -1.24 -59.22 -24.90
C GLN A 75 -0.03 -58.58 -24.23
N GLY A 76 1.13 -59.26 -24.23
CA GLY A 76 2.38 -58.70 -23.73
C GLY A 76 2.83 -57.45 -24.48
N GLU A 77 2.83 -57.50 -25.82
CA GLU A 77 3.19 -56.36 -26.68
C GLU A 77 2.24 -55.16 -26.47
N LEU A 78 0.93 -55.41 -26.31
CA LEU A 78 -0.05 -54.38 -25.99
C LEU A 78 0.17 -53.77 -24.60
N ALA A 79 0.43 -54.60 -23.58
CA ALA A 79 0.67 -54.14 -22.22
C ALA A 79 1.97 -53.31 -22.12
N GLU A 80 3.05 -53.75 -22.77
CA GLU A 80 4.29 -52.98 -22.86
C GLU A 80 4.08 -51.63 -23.57
N GLY A 81 3.31 -51.61 -24.66
CA GLY A 81 2.93 -50.37 -25.34
C GLY A 81 2.14 -49.40 -24.45
N GLN A 82 1.19 -49.93 -23.67
CA GLN A 82 0.43 -49.13 -22.70
C GLN A 82 1.33 -48.57 -21.59
N HIS A 83 2.17 -49.40 -20.97
CA HIS A 83 3.11 -48.97 -19.94
C HIS A 83 4.09 -47.91 -20.46
N PHE A 84 4.55 -48.05 -21.71
CA PHE A 84 5.39 -47.05 -22.35
C PHE A 84 4.67 -45.71 -22.55
N MET A 85 3.42 -45.73 -23.02
CA MET A 85 2.60 -44.52 -23.17
C MET A 85 2.36 -43.83 -21.82
N ASP A 86 2.03 -44.59 -20.77
CA ASP A 86 1.80 -44.06 -19.43
C ASP A 86 3.07 -43.42 -18.85
N PHE A 87 4.22 -44.07 -19.05
CA PHE A 87 5.51 -43.52 -18.63
C PHE A 87 5.85 -42.20 -19.35
N GLU A 88 5.70 -42.16 -20.68
CA GLU A 88 5.95 -40.94 -21.45
C GLU A 88 4.95 -39.82 -21.12
N HIS A 89 3.70 -40.17 -20.78
CA HIS A 89 2.72 -39.22 -20.29
C HIS A 89 3.15 -38.62 -18.93
N MET A 90 3.52 -39.47 -17.96
CA MET A 90 4.01 -39.01 -16.66
C MET A 90 5.24 -38.11 -16.79
N LYS A 91 6.16 -38.45 -17.69
CA LYS A 91 7.36 -37.65 -17.96
C LYS A 91 7.01 -36.27 -18.51
N LYS A 92 6.06 -36.18 -19.45
CA LYS A 92 5.57 -34.90 -19.99
C LYS A 92 4.91 -34.04 -18.91
N GLU A 93 4.04 -34.62 -18.08
CA GLU A 93 3.39 -33.89 -16.99
C GLU A 93 4.42 -33.44 -15.93
N ASN A 94 5.38 -34.27 -15.56
CA ASN A 94 6.44 -33.87 -14.63
C ASN A 94 7.29 -32.71 -15.20
N GLN A 95 7.64 -32.75 -16.48
CA GLN A 95 8.36 -31.66 -17.13
C GLN A 95 7.55 -30.36 -17.15
N LYS A 96 6.24 -30.45 -17.40
CA LYS A 96 5.32 -29.30 -17.37
C LYS A 96 5.20 -28.71 -15.96
N HIS A 97 5.12 -29.55 -14.93
CA HIS A 97 5.11 -29.11 -13.54
C HIS A 97 6.44 -28.44 -13.15
N SER A 98 7.57 -29.03 -13.53
CA SER A 98 8.89 -28.44 -13.29
C SER A 98 9.00 -27.05 -13.92
N LYS A 99 8.62 -26.90 -15.20
CA LYS A 99 8.61 -25.57 -15.85
C LYS A 99 7.75 -24.56 -15.11
N LYS A 100 6.56 -24.97 -14.63
CA LYS A 100 5.68 -24.09 -13.86
C LYS A 100 6.29 -23.68 -12.51
N ILE A 101 7.03 -24.58 -11.86
CA ILE A 101 7.77 -24.27 -10.63
C ILE A 101 8.87 -23.24 -10.92
N ASP A 102 9.59 -23.41 -12.03
CA ASP A 102 10.66 -22.47 -12.42
C ASP A 102 10.08 -21.08 -12.73
N ASP A 103 9.00 -21.01 -13.51
CA ASP A 103 8.31 -19.74 -13.84
C ASP A 103 7.83 -19.01 -12.57
N LEU A 104 7.22 -19.74 -11.63
CA LEU A 104 6.77 -19.18 -10.35
C LEU A 104 7.94 -18.75 -9.47
N SER A 105 9.04 -19.50 -9.48
CA SER A 105 10.25 -19.16 -8.72
C SER A 105 10.86 -17.85 -9.23
N ASP A 106 10.90 -17.67 -10.55
CA ASP A 106 11.33 -16.42 -11.18
C ASP A 106 10.40 -15.25 -10.85
N GLU A 107 9.08 -15.47 -10.83
CA GLU A 107 8.11 -14.46 -10.42
C GLU A 107 8.29 -14.06 -8.95
N ILE A 108 8.47 -15.04 -8.06
CA ILE A 108 8.76 -14.79 -6.63
C ILE A 108 10.03 -13.97 -6.49
N LEU A 109 11.09 -14.29 -7.24
CA LEU A 109 12.35 -13.53 -7.22
C LEU A 109 12.15 -12.09 -7.69
N LYS A 110 11.38 -11.87 -8.76
CA LYS A 110 11.02 -10.53 -9.25
C LYS A 110 10.25 -9.73 -8.19
N LEU A 111 9.27 -10.36 -7.53
CA LEU A 111 8.49 -9.72 -6.46
C LEU A 111 9.35 -9.38 -5.25
N ARG A 112 10.24 -10.29 -4.81
CA ARG A 112 11.20 -10.03 -3.72
C ARG A 112 12.10 -8.82 -4.04
N LYS A 113 12.59 -8.71 -5.27
CA LYS A 113 13.37 -7.54 -5.71
C LYS A 113 12.55 -6.25 -5.65
N LYS A 114 11.29 -6.26 -6.11
CA LYS A 114 10.38 -5.11 -6.02
C LYS A 114 10.13 -4.69 -4.57
N VAL A 115 9.89 -5.65 -3.67
CA VAL A 115 9.70 -5.39 -2.23
C VAL A 115 10.95 -4.76 -1.63
N SER A 116 12.13 -5.31 -1.90
CA SER A 116 13.40 -4.78 -1.41
C SER A 116 13.65 -3.35 -1.90
N ASN A 117 13.43 -3.07 -3.18
CA ASN A 117 13.55 -1.72 -3.74
C ASN A 117 12.57 -0.74 -3.07
N THR A 118 11.31 -1.15 -2.89
CA THR A 118 10.29 -0.32 -2.24
C THR A 118 10.66 -0.04 -0.78
N MET A 119 11.18 -1.04 -0.07
CA MET A 119 11.66 -0.90 1.30
C MET A 119 12.83 0.10 1.40
N HIS A 120 13.77 0.05 0.45
CA HIS A 120 14.88 1.01 0.39
C HIS A 120 14.37 2.44 0.15
N ILE A 121 13.45 2.61 -0.81
CA ILE A 121 12.80 3.90 -1.08
C ILE A 121 12.07 4.41 0.17
N LEU A 122 11.26 3.57 0.82
CA LEU A 122 10.55 3.93 2.05
C LEU A 122 11.51 4.34 3.17
N SER A 123 12.66 3.67 3.32
CA SER A 123 13.69 4.06 4.28
C SER A 123 14.20 5.46 4.00
N GLN A 124 14.54 5.77 2.75
CA GLN A 124 14.99 7.10 2.34
C GLN A 124 13.92 8.17 2.61
N PHE A 125 12.65 7.88 2.32
CA PHE A 125 11.55 8.81 2.61
C PHE A 125 11.37 9.03 4.12
N ARG A 126 11.52 7.97 4.94
CA ARG A 126 11.45 8.07 6.40
C ARG A 126 12.55 8.97 6.95
N GLU A 127 13.78 8.84 6.46
CA GLU A 127 14.90 9.70 6.85
C GLU A 127 14.65 11.17 6.46
N LYS A 128 14.22 11.42 5.23
CA LYS A 128 13.86 12.77 4.77
C LYS A 128 12.74 13.38 5.60
N LEU A 129 11.71 12.59 5.95
CA LEU A 129 10.62 13.05 6.79
C LEU A 129 11.12 13.43 8.19
N GLN A 130 11.94 12.59 8.81
CA GLN A 130 12.53 12.88 10.12
C GLN A 130 13.38 14.16 10.10
N PHE A 131 14.15 14.38 9.04
CA PHE A 131 14.91 15.61 8.85
C PHE A 131 14.01 16.84 8.77
N VAL A 132 12.98 16.80 7.92
CA VAL A 132 12.03 17.92 7.76
C VAL A 132 11.23 18.16 9.04
N GLU A 133 10.84 17.12 9.76
CA GLU A 133 10.15 17.25 11.05
C GLU A 133 11.04 17.93 12.10
N ALA A 134 12.32 17.57 12.18
CA ALA A 134 13.27 18.21 13.08
C ALA A 134 13.45 19.71 12.75
N GLU A 135 13.59 20.04 11.47
CA GLU A 135 13.70 21.43 11.01
C GLU A 135 12.42 22.23 11.30
N ASN A 136 11.25 21.64 11.11
CA ASN A 136 9.96 22.25 11.43
C ASN A 136 9.82 22.51 12.93
N ARG A 137 10.26 21.57 13.78
CA ARG A 137 10.31 21.80 15.24
C ARG A 137 11.22 22.97 15.61
N GLY A 138 12.39 23.09 14.96
CA GLY A 138 13.30 24.22 15.13
C GLY A 138 12.63 25.56 14.78
N ARG A 139 12.03 25.65 13.58
CA ARG A 139 11.30 26.85 13.13
C ARG A 139 10.13 27.22 14.04
N LYS A 140 9.41 26.23 14.58
CA LYS A 140 8.33 26.49 15.56
C LYS A 140 8.86 27.08 16.86
N ALA A 141 10.02 26.64 17.34
CA ALA A 141 10.65 27.23 18.51
C ALA A 141 11.08 28.68 18.23
N GLU A 142 11.74 28.93 17.09
CA GLU A 142 12.12 30.30 16.67
C GLU A 142 10.90 31.23 16.55
N LEU A 143 9.80 30.74 15.98
CA LEU A 143 8.55 31.49 15.86
C LEU A 143 7.99 31.85 17.24
N MET A 144 7.98 30.90 18.18
CA MET A 144 7.53 31.12 19.54
C MET A 144 8.39 32.17 20.25
N ASP A 145 9.71 32.11 20.10
CA ASP A 145 10.63 33.11 20.65
C ASP A 145 10.34 34.51 20.09
N ILE A 146 10.16 34.63 18.77
CA ILE A 146 9.81 35.90 18.12
C ILE A 146 8.46 36.43 18.63
N GLU A 147 7.46 35.57 18.79
CA GLU A 147 6.15 35.96 19.33
C GLU A 147 6.26 36.47 20.77
N THR A 148 7.09 35.85 21.60
CA THR A 148 7.32 36.33 22.98
C THR A 148 7.97 37.71 22.99
N VAL A 149 8.99 37.93 22.16
CA VAL A 149 9.67 39.23 22.03
C VAL A 149 8.69 40.28 21.49
N LEU A 150 7.91 39.93 20.48
CA LEU A 150 6.90 40.82 19.90
C LEU A 150 5.84 41.24 20.94
N SER A 151 5.38 40.29 21.77
CA SER A 151 4.46 40.57 22.88
C SER A 151 5.07 41.56 23.87
N GLN A 152 6.31 41.32 24.31
CA GLN A 152 7.03 42.24 25.21
C GLN A 152 7.19 43.64 24.60
N LYS A 153 7.52 43.74 23.31
CA LYS A 153 7.66 45.02 22.60
C LYS A 153 6.31 45.75 22.49
N ARG A 154 5.21 45.03 22.28
CA ARG A 154 3.84 45.60 22.29
C ARG A 154 3.48 46.17 23.66
N ASP A 155 3.84 45.49 24.74
CA ASP A 155 3.60 45.96 26.11
C ASP A 155 4.39 47.24 26.41
N VAL A 156 5.68 47.27 26.06
CA VAL A 156 6.53 48.44 26.21
C VAL A 156 5.97 49.62 25.40
N LEU A 157 5.60 49.40 24.14
CA LEU A 157 5.02 50.44 23.29
C LEU A 157 3.73 51.01 23.92
N THR A 158 2.88 50.15 24.46
CA THR A 158 1.62 50.56 25.12
C THR A 158 1.91 51.42 26.35
N LYS A 159 2.84 51.01 27.22
CA LYS A 159 3.27 51.78 28.40
C LYS A 159 3.85 53.14 28.00
N THR A 160 4.70 53.19 26.99
CA THR A 160 5.31 54.44 26.51
C THR A 160 4.27 55.38 25.91
N LYS A 161 3.30 54.87 25.15
CA LYS A 161 2.17 55.67 24.64
C LYS A 161 1.35 56.27 25.78
N GLN A 162 1.01 55.47 26.80
CA GLN A 162 0.29 55.96 27.97
C GLN A 162 1.06 57.04 28.74
N ALA A 163 2.38 56.88 28.91
CA ALA A 163 3.23 57.86 29.55
C ALA A 163 3.29 59.18 28.75
N ARG A 164 3.46 59.10 27.43
CA ARG A 164 3.38 60.25 26.53
C ARG A 164 2.03 60.96 26.67
N ASP A 165 0.93 60.22 26.64
CA ASP A 165 -0.43 60.80 26.71
C ASP A 165 -0.71 61.42 28.08
N ARG A 166 -0.10 60.88 29.15
CA ARG A 166 -0.11 61.50 30.48
C ARG A 166 0.66 62.82 30.49
N LEU A 167 1.90 62.83 29.99
CA LEU A 167 2.72 64.04 29.90
C LEU A 167 2.04 65.11 29.05
N TRP A 168 1.41 64.73 27.94
CA TRP A 168 0.66 65.66 27.09
C TRP A 168 -0.52 66.30 27.84
N ARG A 169 -1.29 65.50 28.60
CA ARG A 169 -2.37 66.04 29.46
C ARG A 169 -1.84 66.93 30.58
N GLU A 170 -0.72 66.58 31.20
CA GLU A 170 -0.09 67.39 32.25
C GLU A 170 0.45 68.71 31.69
N ASN A 171 1.11 68.68 30.53
CA ASN A 171 1.60 69.86 29.83
C ASN A 171 0.44 70.80 29.45
N LEU A 172 -0.65 70.26 28.91
CA LEU A 172 -1.85 71.05 28.61
C LEU A 172 -2.45 71.71 29.86
N LYS A 173 -2.52 70.98 30.98
CA LYS A 173 -2.99 71.54 32.27
C LYS A 173 -2.06 72.63 32.80
N LEU A 174 -0.74 72.46 32.67
CA LEU A 174 0.24 73.48 33.06
C LEU A 174 0.08 74.72 32.19
N GLN A 175 -0.05 74.56 30.88
CA GLN A 175 -0.30 75.66 29.96
C GLN A 175 -1.58 76.43 30.32
N GLN A 176 -2.66 75.72 30.68
CA GLN A 176 -3.89 76.34 31.17
C GLN A 176 -3.68 77.11 32.50
N LYS A 177 -2.91 76.55 33.45
CA LYS A 177 -2.60 77.20 34.73
C LYS A 177 -1.69 78.42 34.57
N CYS A 178 -0.79 78.41 33.60
CA CYS A 178 0.10 79.53 33.32
C CYS A 178 -0.66 80.77 32.80
N GLY A 179 -1.91 80.66 32.38
CA GLY A 179 -2.76 81.80 32.03
C GLY A 179 -2.05 82.78 31.07
N LEU A 180 -1.95 84.03 31.51
CA LEU A 180 -1.28 85.12 30.80
C LEU A 180 0.26 84.97 30.76
N LEU A 181 0.88 84.29 31.74
CA LEU A 181 2.34 84.14 31.85
C LEU A 181 2.97 83.41 30.66
N GLY A 182 2.17 82.67 29.88
CA GLY A 182 2.63 82.02 28.64
C GLY A 182 2.40 82.84 27.37
N ASN A 183 1.73 83.99 27.45
CA ASN A 183 1.39 84.83 26.31
C ASN A 183 1.94 86.25 26.51
N GLU A 184 3.20 86.40 26.15
CA GLU A 184 4.01 87.62 26.25
C GLU A 184 3.31 88.86 25.67
N ILE A 185 2.59 88.71 24.56
CA ILE A 185 1.91 89.82 23.88
C ILE A 185 0.78 90.35 24.76
N LEU A 186 -0.06 89.44 25.28
CA LEU A 186 -1.18 89.84 26.11
C LEU A 186 -0.72 90.36 27.48
N LEU A 187 0.45 89.90 27.97
CA LEU A 187 1.08 90.44 29.18
C LEU A 187 1.50 91.90 28.99
N ARG A 188 2.21 92.20 27.89
CA ARG A 188 2.64 93.57 27.56
C ARG A 188 1.46 94.51 27.33
N ASP A 189 0.44 94.04 26.62
CA ASP A 189 -0.79 94.82 26.44
C ASP A 189 -1.43 95.14 27.78
N PHE A 190 -1.45 94.18 28.73
CA PHE A 190 -1.99 94.42 30.06
C PHE A 190 -1.16 95.44 30.85
N GLU A 191 0.17 95.34 30.81
CA GLU A 191 1.09 96.31 31.40
C GLU A 191 0.83 97.72 30.85
N GLU A 192 0.75 97.87 29.52
CA GLU A 192 0.46 99.15 28.88
C GLU A 192 -0.92 99.69 29.30
N LYS A 193 -1.94 98.83 29.41
CA LYS A 193 -3.26 99.27 29.90
C LYS A 193 -3.21 99.73 31.34
N VAL A 194 -2.46 99.06 32.21
CA VAL A 194 -2.28 99.50 33.61
C VAL A 194 -1.61 100.88 33.63
N ASP A 195 -0.53 101.07 32.89
CA ASP A 195 0.16 102.36 32.79
C ASP A 195 -0.78 103.48 32.30
N THR A 196 -1.61 103.19 31.29
CA THR A 196 -2.59 104.17 30.77
C THR A 196 -3.67 104.51 31.79
N VAL A 197 -4.13 103.54 32.60
CA VAL A 197 -5.12 103.77 33.66
C VAL A 197 -4.54 104.60 34.80
N GLU A 198 -3.28 104.37 35.16
CA GLU A 198 -2.57 105.19 36.15
C GLU A 198 -2.46 106.64 35.67
N LEU A 199 -2.07 106.85 34.41
CA LEU A 199 -2.00 108.18 33.82
C LEU A 199 -3.36 108.87 33.81
N LEU A 200 -4.42 108.18 33.38
CA LEU A 200 -5.78 108.73 33.37
C LEU A 200 -6.28 109.04 34.79
N SER A 201 -5.92 108.23 35.78
CA SER A 201 -6.28 108.45 37.19
C SER A 201 -5.60 109.70 37.75
N GLN A 202 -4.32 109.92 37.41
CA GLN A 202 -3.61 111.15 37.75
C GLN A 202 -4.27 112.37 37.08
N GLN A 203 -4.66 112.27 35.81
CA GLN A 203 -5.39 113.32 35.11
C GLN A 203 -6.77 113.60 35.74
N LEU A 204 -7.50 112.57 36.16
CA LEU A 204 -8.76 112.72 36.86
C LEU A 204 -8.59 113.47 38.18
N GLU A 205 -7.54 113.14 38.94
CA GLU A 205 -7.28 113.78 40.24
C GLU A 205 -6.84 115.24 40.08
N THR A 206 -6.02 115.55 39.09
CA THR A 206 -5.69 116.95 38.75
C THR A 206 -6.94 117.74 38.34
N LEU A 207 -7.84 117.12 37.56
CA LEU A 207 -9.10 117.75 37.15
C LEU A 207 -10.08 117.93 38.31
N LYS A 208 -10.17 116.98 39.25
CA LYS A 208 -10.93 117.15 40.50
C LYS A 208 -10.38 118.28 41.36
N CYS A 209 -9.07 118.35 41.54
CA CYS A 209 -8.41 119.45 42.25
C CYS A 209 -8.72 120.79 41.59
N HIS A 210 -8.67 120.84 40.25
CA HIS A 210 -9.02 122.05 39.50
C HIS A 210 -10.50 122.42 39.64
N HIS A 211 -11.40 121.45 39.55
CA HIS A 211 -12.84 121.67 39.73
C HIS A 211 -13.19 122.11 41.16
N ALA A 212 -12.55 121.52 42.17
CA ALA A 212 -12.66 121.97 43.56
C ALA A 212 -12.18 123.43 43.71
N GLY A 213 -11.07 123.78 43.06
CA GLY A 213 -10.60 125.17 42.95
C GLY A 213 -11.63 126.09 42.30
N LEU A 214 -12.23 125.69 41.17
CA LEU A 214 -13.27 126.46 40.49
C LEU A 214 -14.53 126.59 41.35
N ILE A 215 -14.99 125.55 42.05
CA ILE A 215 -16.12 125.63 43.00
C ILE A 215 -15.82 126.65 44.10
N LEU A 216 -14.60 126.69 44.63
CA LEU A 216 -14.20 127.70 45.61
C LEU A 216 -14.29 129.10 45.01
N THR A 217 -13.76 129.32 43.81
CA THR A 217 -13.87 130.63 43.13
C THR A 217 -15.32 131.02 42.80
N CYS A 218 -16.17 130.07 42.39
CA CYS A 218 -17.59 130.30 42.16
C CYS A 218 -18.33 130.63 43.46
N ARG A 219 -17.97 130.00 44.59
CA ARG A 219 -18.50 130.36 45.93
C ARG A 219 -18.05 131.76 46.35
N GLU A 220 -16.81 132.14 46.04
CA GLU A 220 -16.31 133.50 46.29
C GLU A 220 -17.04 134.54 45.44
N ILE A 221 -17.28 134.25 44.16
CA ILE A 221 -18.06 135.12 43.27
C ILE A 221 -19.52 135.18 43.72
N GLN A 222 -20.13 134.07 44.15
CA GLN A 222 -21.48 134.07 44.74
C GLN A 222 -21.55 134.88 46.04
N LYS A 223 -20.50 134.86 46.88
CA LYS A 223 -20.39 135.77 48.04
C LYS A 223 -20.34 137.23 47.60
N LYS A 224 -19.52 137.57 46.61
CA LYS A 224 -19.43 138.92 46.04
C LYS A 224 -20.76 139.39 45.41
N ILE A 225 -21.50 138.51 44.75
CA ILE A 225 -22.83 138.81 44.19
C ILE A 225 -23.88 138.99 45.31
N LYS A 226 -23.82 138.20 46.39
CA LYS A 226 -24.68 138.40 47.57
C LYS A 226 -24.39 139.73 48.26
N GLU A 227 -23.12 140.11 48.38
CA GLU A 227 -22.69 141.40 48.92
C GLU A 227 -23.13 142.58 48.03
N ALA A 228 -23.13 142.42 46.70
CA ALA A 228 -23.65 143.43 45.76
C ALA A 228 -25.19 143.54 45.80
N ASN A 229 -25.90 142.43 45.98
CA ASN A 229 -27.35 142.41 46.11
C ASN A 229 -27.85 142.92 47.48
N SER A 230 -27.03 142.83 48.55
CA SER A 230 -27.29 143.51 49.83
C SER A 230 -26.87 144.97 49.86
N SER A 231 -26.28 145.48 48.77
CA SER A 231 -25.90 146.89 48.59
C SER A 231 -26.88 147.65 47.67
N SER A 232 -28.00 147.02 47.30
CA SER A 232 -29.01 147.53 46.35
C SER A 232 -30.43 147.63 46.96
N LEU A 233 -30.54 147.61 48.28
CA LEU A 233 -31.75 147.84 49.09
C LEU A 233 -31.33 148.32 50.47
#